data_AF-A0A105TS36-F1
#
_entry.id   AF-A0A105TS36-F1
#
_cell.length_a   1.000
_cell.length_b   1.000
_cell.length_c   1.000
_cell.angle_alpha   90.00
_cell.angle_beta   90.00
_cell.angle_gamma   90.00
#
_symmetry.space_group_name_H-M   'P 1'
#
loop_
_entity.id
_entity.type
_entity.pdbx_description
1 polymer ?
#
loop_
_entity_poly.entity_id
_entity_poly.type
_entity_poly.pdbx_seq_one_letter_code
_entity_poly.pdbx_strand_id
1 'polypeptide(L)'
;MIALAIDRMKTEHSPFMVSKILIYPFVLLVRFYQVAISPFTPSVCRFEPTCSSYMIGALQNHGLFYGGYLGLKRIVRCNPWGGKGYDPVPEKQADSKD
;
A
#
# COMPACT_ATOMS: atom_id res chain seq x y z
N MET A 1 -39.50 10.02 -6.03
CA MET A 1 -39.21 10.81 -4.81
C MET A 1 -38.58 9.97 -3.69
N ILE A 2 -39.07 8.77 -3.38
CA ILE A 2 -38.45 7.91 -2.34
C ILE A 2 -37.12 7.26 -2.83
N ALA A 3 -37.04 6.82 -4.09
CA ALA A 3 -35.82 6.21 -4.64
C ALA A 3 -34.63 7.18 -4.79
N LEU A 4 -34.88 8.46 -5.12
CA LEU A 4 -33.84 9.50 -5.21
C LEU A 4 -33.27 9.92 -3.83
N ALA A 5 -34.00 9.63 -2.74
CA ALA A 5 -33.54 9.92 -1.40
C ALA A 5 -32.64 8.81 -0.83
N ILE A 6 -32.78 7.56 -1.30
CA ILE A 6 -31.95 6.43 -0.87
C ILE A 6 -30.58 6.48 -1.57
N ASP A 7 -30.52 6.92 -2.83
CA ASP A 7 -29.24 7.10 -3.55
C ASP A 7 -28.34 8.20 -2.95
N ARG A 8 -28.93 9.20 -2.29
CA ARG A 8 -28.18 10.27 -1.59
C ARG A 8 -27.56 9.86 -0.25
N MET A 9 -27.87 8.68 0.28
CA MET A 9 -27.20 8.16 1.49
C MET A 9 -25.92 7.36 1.17
N LYS A 10 -25.54 7.22 -0.10
CA LYS A 10 -24.34 6.48 -0.52
C LYS A 10 -23.12 7.36 -0.78
N THR A 11 -23.12 8.59 -0.27
CA THR A 11 -22.17 9.65 -0.64
C THR A 11 -21.67 10.48 0.54
N GLU A 12 -21.58 9.93 1.75
CA GLU A 12 -20.93 10.61 2.91
C GLU A 12 -20.24 9.58 3.83
N HIS A 13 -19.48 8.64 3.26
CA HIS A 13 -18.47 7.92 4.04
C HIS A 13 -17.10 8.22 3.46
N SER A 14 -16.62 9.42 3.77
CA SER A 14 -15.27 9.89 3.51
C SER A 14 -14.26 8.77 3.83
N PRO A 15 -13.71 8.04 2.83
CA PRO A 15 -12.85 6.89 3.08
C PRO A 15 -11.40 7.30 3.38
N PHE A 16 -11.18 8.59 3.65
CA PHE A 16 -9.85 9.18 3.81
C PHE A 16 -9.32 9.06 5.23
N MET A 17 -10.16 9.24 6.26
CA MET A 17 -9.75 9.06 7.67
C MET A 17 -9.70 7.59 8.09
N VAL A 18 -10.62 6.76 7.59
CA VAL A 18 -10.69 5.32 7.93
C VAL A 18 -9.44 4.58 7.43
N SER A 19 -8.91 4.96 6.27
CA SER A 19 -7.71 4.37 5.70
C SER A 19 -6.51 4.43 6.65
N LYS A 20 -6.18 5.58 7.26
CA LYS A 20 -4.97 5.69 8.10
C LYS A 20 -5.00 4.82 9.36
N ILE A 21 -6.16 4.71 10.01
CA ILE A 21 -6.33 3.85 11.19
C ILE A 21 -6.22 2.37 10.81
N LEU A 22 -6.79 1.99 9.66
CA LEU A 22 -6.77 0.60 9.20
C LEU A 22 -5.39 0.17 8.67
N ILE A 23 -4.61 1.11 8.13
CA ILE A 23 -3.25 0.88 7.63
C ILE A 23 -2.23 0.75 8.78
N TYR A 24 -2.49 1.39 9.92
CA TYR A 24 -1.59 1.42 11.07
C TYR A 24 -1.12 0.01 11.53
N PRO A 25 -2.00 -0.98 11.78
CA PRO A 25 -1.57 -2.32 12.17
C PRO A 25 -0.73 -3.01 11.08
N PHE A 26 -1.02 -2.74 9.80
CA PHE A 26 -0.25 -3.30 8.68
C PHE A 26 1.16 -2.71 8.58
N VAL A 27 1.29 -1.40 8.71
CA VAL A 27 2.60 -0.73 8.75
C VAL A 27 3.38 -1.19 9.97
N LEU A 28 2.70 -1.38 11.11
CA LEU A 28 3.33 -1.90 12.33
C LEU A 28 3.86 -3.33 12.12
N LEU A 29 3.09 -4.21 11.46
CA LEU A 29 3.54 -5.55 11.09
C LEU A 29 4.77 -5.52 10.18
N VAL A 30 4.79 -4.65 9.17
CA VAL A 30 5.94 -4.49 8.25
C VAL A 30 7.17 -3.98 9.01
N ARG A 31 7.00 -3.03 9.93
CA ARG A 31 8.09 -2.53 10.79
C ARG A 31 8.57 -3.57 11.79
N PHE A 32 7.65 -4.33 12.39
CA PHE A 32 8.00 -5.43 13.28
C PHE A 32 8.82 -6.49 12.53
N TYR A 33 8.42 -6.82 11.30
CA TYR A 33 9.19 -7.69 10.42
C TYR A 33 10.58 -7.10 10.12
N GLN A 34 10.70 -5.80 9.82
CA GLN A 34 12.00 -5.14 9.65
C GLN A 34 12.88 -5.28 10.90
N VAL A 35 12.35 -5.04 12.11
CA VAL A 35 13.15 -5.08 13.33
C VAL A 35 13.48 -6.50 13.78
N ALA A 36 12.53 -7.43 13.65
CA ALA A 36 12.68 -8.81 14.12
C ALA A 36 13.42 -9.71 13.12
N ILE A 37 13.23 -9.51 11.81
CA ILE A 37 13.76 -10.40 10.76
C ILE A 37 14.89 -9.76 9.96
N SER A 38 14.86 -8.45 9.67
CA SER A 38 15.94 -7.80 8.91
C SER A 38 17.36 -7.94 9.51
N PRO A 39 17.60 -8.02 10.82
CA PRO A 39 18.95 -8.26 11.33
C PRO A 39 19.46 -9.68 11.05
N PHE A 40 18.57 -10.64 10.78
CA PHE A 40 18.89 -12.04 10.52
C PHE A 40 18.88 -12.40 9.03
N THR A 41 18.29 -11.56 8.18
CA THR A 41 18.23 -11.79 6.73
C THR A 41 19.11 -10.78 5.98
N PRO A 42 20.00 -11.23 5.07
CA PRO A 42 20.72 -10.30 4.20
C PRO A 42 19.74 -9.49 3.35
N SER A 43 20.15 -8.28 2.94
CA SER A 43 19.35 -7.40 2.09
C SER A 43 19.21 -7.98 0.68
N VAL A 44 18.27 -8.91 0.51
CA VAL A 44 18.00 -9.64 -0.76
C VAL A 44 17.06 -8.89 -1.71
N CYS A 45 16.70 -7.65 -1.39
CA CYS A 45 15.87 -6.84 -2.27
C CYS A 45 16.63 -6.52 -3.56
N ARG A 46 16.11 -7.01 -4.70
CA ARG A 46 16.66 -6.73 -6.04
C ARG A 46 16.15 -5.42 -6.64
N PHE A 47 15.15 -4.81 -6.01
CA PHE A 47 14.55 -3.56 -6.44
C PHE A 47 14.87 -2.44 -5.47
N GLU A 48 14.95 -1.23 -6.01
CA GLU A 48 15.17 0.01 -5.29
C GLU A 48 13.92 0.91 -5.45
N PRO A 49 13.28 1.39 -4.36
CA PRO A 49 13.54 1.08 -2.95
C PRO A 49 13.18 -0.37 -2.57
N THR A 50 13.64 -0.80 -1.39
CA THR A 50 13.40 -2.15 -0.85
C THR A 50 11.90 -2.49 -0.77
N CYS A 51 11.55 -3.78 -0.82
CA CYS A 51 10.14 -4.21 -0.82
C CYS A 51 9.35 -3.72 0.41
N SER A 52 10.00 -3.61 1.57
CA SER A 52 9.37 -3.12 2.79
C SER A 52 9.15 -1.60 2.75
N SER A 53 10.13 -0.82 2.25
CA SER A 53 9.95 0.62 2.02
C SER A 53 8.89 0.90 0.95
N TYR A 54 8.88 0.10 -0.12
CA TYR A 54 7.85 0.17 -1.17
C TYR A 54 6.46 -0.13 -0.60
N MET A 55 6.32 -1.17 0.23
CA MET A 55 5.05 -1.51 0.90
C MET A 55 4.55 -0.35 1.77
N ILE A 56 5.42 0.28 2.55
CA ILE A 56 5.05 1.43 3.40
C ILE A 56 4.59 2.61 2.53
N GLY A 57 5.35 2.96 1.49
CA GLY A 57 4.97 4.05 0.57
C GLY A 57 3.68 3.76 -0.19
N ALA A 58 3.49 2.51 -0.63
CA ALA A 58 2.27 2.08 -1.32
C ALA A 58 1.06 2.16 -0.39
N LEU A 59 1.17 1.66 0.85
CA LEU A 59 0.11 1.77 1.86
C LEU A 59 -0.22 3.22 2.17
N GLN A 60 0.78 4.10 2.29
CA GLN A 60 0.58 5.53 2.57
C GLN A 60 -0.09 6.27 1.41
N ASN A 61 0.29 5.98 0.17
CA ASN A 61 -0.21 6.69 -1.01
C ASN A 61 -1.56 6.15 -1.52
N HIS A 62 -1.77 4.84 -1.45
CA HIS A 62 -2.88 4.14 -2.09
C HIS A 62 -3.88 3.50 -1.12
N GLY A 63 -3.59 3.51 0.18
CA GLY A 63 -4.42 2.88 1.20
C GLY A 63 -4.19 1.38 1.35
N LEU A 64 -4.95 0.70 2.22
CA LEU A 64 -4.68 -0.69 2.61
C LEU A 64 -4.85 -1.69 1.45
N PHE A 65 -5.95 -1.59 0.71
CA PHE A 65 -6.27 -2.57 -0.34
C PHE A 65 -5.34 -2.42 -1.56
N TYR A 66 -5.31 -1.23 -2.18
CA TYR A 66 -4.51 -1.00 -3.38
C TYR A 66 -3.01 -0.90 -3.06
N GLY A 67 -2.64 -0.26 -1.96
CA GLY A 67 -1.26 -0.20 -1.49
C GLY A 67 -0.71 -1.56 -1.06
N GLY A 68 -1.52 -2.36 -0.35
CA GLY A 68 -1.17 -3.74 0.02
C GLY A 68 -0.99 -4.63 -1.20
N TYR A 69 -1.89 -4.55 -2.20
CA TYR A 69 -1.77 -5.27 -3.46
C TYR A 69 -0.48 -4.93 -4.21
N LEU A 70 -0.15 -3.64 -4.34
CA LEU A 70 1.08 -3.17 -4.99
C LEU A 70 2.33 -3.72 -4.28
N GLY A 71 2.38 -3.64 -2.95
CA GLY A 71 3.52 -4.14 -2.18
C GLY A 71 3.64 -5.66 -2.21
N LEU A 72 2.55 -6.42 -2.11
CA LEU A 72 2.55 -7.89 -2.21
C LEU A 72 3.02 -8.35 -3.60
N LYS A 73 2.48 -7.73 -4.66
CA LYS A 73 2.91 -7.99 -6.04
C LYS A 73 4.41 -7.76 -6.21
N ARG A 74 4.95 -6.72 -5.58
CA ARG A 74 6.38 -6.40 -5.60
C ARG A 74 7.22 -7.44 -4.85
N ILE A 75 6.78 -7.92 -3.69
CA ILE A 75 7.44 -8.99 -2.92
C ILE A 75 7.52 -10.27 -3.77
N VAL A 76 6.42 -10.68 -4.42
CA VAL A 76 6.39 -11.87 -5.28
C VAL A 76 7.35 -11.73 -6.47
N ARG A 77 7.46 -10.52 -7.04
CA ARG A 77 8.42 -10.23 -8.13
C ARG A 77 9.87 -10.13 -7.65
N CYS A 78 10.11 -9.95 -6.35
CA CYS A 78 11.44 -9.83 -5.76
C CYS A 78 12.07 -11.19 -5.48
N ASN A 79 12.16 -12.03 -6.51
CA ASN A 79 12.84 -13.32 -6.48
C ASN A 79 13.99 -13.35 -7.51
N PRO A 80 14.92 -14.31 -7.47
CA PRO A 80 16.07 -14.38 -8.39
C PRO A 80 15.69 -14.47 -9.87
N TRP A 81 14.56 -15.10 -10.19
CA TRP A 81 13.96 -15.19 -11.53
C TRP A 81 13.08 -13.99 -11.87
N GLY A 82 12.93 -13.05 -10.95
CA GLY A 82 12.20 -11.82 -11.12
C GLY A 82 13.05 -10.68 -11.66
N GLY A 83 12.46 -9.49 -11.64
CA GLY A 83 13.15 -8.28 -12.09
C GLY A 83 14.20 -7.76 -11.09
N LYS A 84 14.87 -6.70 -11.51
CA LYS A 84 15.77 -5.88 -10.68
C LYS A 84 15.75 -4.44 -11.19
N GLY A 85 16.10 -3.48 -10.34
CA GLY A 85 16.23 -2.07 -10.72
C GLY A 85 15.33 -1.12 -9.94
N TYR A 86 15.25 0.12 -10.40
CA TYR A 86 14.48 1.18 -9.76
C TYR A 86 13.00 1.11 -10.15
N ASP A 87 12.11 1.00 -9.16
CA ASP A 87 10.66 0.94 -9.38
C ASP A 87 9.96 1.66 -8.20
N PRO A 88 9.77 2.99 -8.27
CA PRO A 88 9.16 3.76 -7.20
C PRO A 88 7.65 3.49 -7.11
N VAL A 89 7.05 3.82 -5.97
CA VAL A 89 5.59 3.72 -5.80
C VAL A 89 4.93 4.74 -6.74
N PRO A 90 3.98 4.34 -7.60
CA PRO A 90 3.28 5.28 -8.46
C PRO A 90 2.50 6.30 -7.60
N GLU A 91 2.46 7.56 -8.02
CA GLU A 91 1.66 8.56 -7.32
C GLU A 91 0.16 8.28 -7.51
N LYS A 92 -0.64 8.57 -6.49
CA LYS A 92 -2.10 8.50 -6.60
C LYS A 92 -2.53 9.66 -7.49
N GLN A 93 -3.13 9.36 -8.64
CA GLN A 93 -3.81 10.38 -9.44
C GLN A 93 -4.88 11.01 -8.54
N ALA A 94 -4.76 12.31 -8.26
CA ALA A 94 -5.85 13.03 -7.62
C ALA A 94 -7.06 12.87 -8.53
N ASP A 95 -8.14 12.30 -8.00
CA ASP A 95 -9.45 12.29 -8.67
C ASP A 95 -9.88 13.77 -8.80
N SER A 96 -9.44 14.43 -9.86
CA SER A 96 -10.11 15.59 -10.43
C SER A 96 -11.29 15.04 -11.23
N LYS A 97 -12.34 14.63 -10.53
CA LYS A 97 -13.65 14.40 -11.13
C LYS A 97 -14.56 15.52 -10.63
N ASP A 98 -14.69 16.54 -11.47
CA ASP A 98 -15.79 17.49 -11.47
C ASP A 98 -17.15 16.76 -11.64
#